data_AF-A0A0T5ZK00-F1
#
_entry.id   AF-A0A0T5ZK00-F1
#
_cell.length_a   1.000
_cell.length_b   1.000
_cell.length_c   1.000
_cell.angle_alpha   90.00
_cell.angle_beta   90.00
_cell.angle_gamma   90.00
#
_symmetry.space_group_name_H-M   'P 1'
#
loop_
_entity.id
_entity.type
_entity.pdbx_description
1 polymer ?
#
loop_
_entity_poly.entity_id
_entity_poly.type
_entity_poly.pdbx_seq_one_letter_code
_entity_poly.pdbx_strand_id
1 'polypeptide(L)'
;MPELSRRGFLRGAALTGVGLVGVGVAACAPNVVPSLAPTAASPIPGAPSAASSASQAPSGPIPSGWTEHDVEARNVVRRYIGNLAPALKGIYGDAAFAKLADILGAADGYPELQRKPAFAQVPQLFLNDVLQPLTPEMDGDVKVFRLTVDEITQKIDERRDPIAALGYNKQTPGPTIRVTEGDKVRAMFTNNLKETTGVHFHGMEFDDFFQDGVPFVTQLPIIPGETYTYEFTARTAGSLMYHSHHNATDQVGRGLLGAFIVEPKDNPVTYDREYIWVSNDVLGGFTINAHGFPATLPILAAVGETVLVRFMNEGVMMHPFHSHGFVMKVVARDGHPLGSAAFECDTLGVNPGERFDAVIKADRPGVWAFHCHILPHVEGPNGMFGMVTTLIVVPEKAHVDAIVSAIVS
;
A
#
# COMPACT_ATOMS: atom_id res chain seq x y z
N MET A 1 -10.78 -28.28 11.31
CA MET A 1 -10.92 -27.59 10.02
C MET A 1 -9.69 -27.95 9.19
N PRO A 2 -9.84 -28.31 7.90
CA PRO A 2 -8.81 -29.05 7.19
C PRO A 2 -7.62 -28.19 6.80
N GLU A 3 -6.46 -28.83 6.79
CA GLU A 3 -5.13 -28.34 6.42
C GLU A 3 -5.08 -27.73 5.01
N LEU A 4 -4.49 -26.55 4.88
CA LEU A 4 -3.99 -26.01 3.61
C LEU A 4 -2.47 -26.21 3.57
N SER A 5 -2.03 -27.31 2.96
CA SER A 5 -0.65 -27.46 2.48
C SER A 5 -0.64 -28.20 1.14
N ARG A 6 0.42 -27.95 0.35
CA ARG A 6 0.91 -28.69 -0.85
C ARG A 6 0.36 -28.16 -2.18
N ARG A 7 1.15 -27.39 -2.93
CA ARG A 7 2.21 -27.83 -3.90
C ARG A 7 1.66 -28.34 -5.25
N GLY A 8 2.28 -27.87 -6.33
CA GLY A 8 2.34 -28.53 -7.65
C GLY A 8 2.52 -27.48 -8.76
N PHE A 9 3.69 -27.12 -9.30
CA PHE A 9 4.87 -27.89 -9.74
C PHE A 9 4.61 -28.70 -11.04
N LEU A 10 5.36 -28.32 -12.10
CA LEU A 10 5.73 -29.01 -13.38
C LEU A 10 4.97 -28.62 -14.66
N ARG A 11 5.60 -27.85 -15.60
CA ARG A 11 6.42 -28.23 -16.81
C ARG A 11 5.54 -28.61 -18.03
N GLY A 12 5.70 -28.15 -19.29
CA GLY A 12 6.67 -27.30 -20.01
C GLY A 12 6.57 -27.48 -21.57
N ALA A 13 7.42 -26.75 -22.34
CA ALA A 13 7.75 -26.84 -23.80
C ALA A 13 6.78 -26.18 -24.83
N ALA A 14 7.18 -25.50 -25.93
CA ALA A 14 8.48 -25.09 -26.49
C ALA A 14 8.32 -24.16 -27.75
N LEU A 15 9.34 -23.30 -27.95
CA LEU A 15 10.04 -22.91 -29.20
C LEU A 15 9.42 -22.01 -30.33
N THR A 16 10.17 -20.91 -30.54
CA THR A 16 10.69 -20.30 -31.80
C THR A 16 9.81 -19.41 -32.68
N GLY A 17 10.29 -18.19 -32.95
CA GLY A 17 9.91 -17.42 -34.14
C GLY A 17 10.25 -15.93 -34.14
N VAL A 18 11.52 -15.62 -34.43
CA VAL A 18 12.17 -14.32 -34.71
C VAL A 18 11.34 -13.33 -35.56
N GLY A 19 11.48 -12.02 -35.27
CA GLY A 19 11.17 -10.94 -36.22
C GLY A 19 11.56 -9.53 -35.74
N LEU A 20 12.82 -9.13 -35.94
CA LEU A 20 13.29 -7.73 -35.88
C LEU A 20 12.63 -6.87 -36.96
N VAL A 21 12.32 -5.61 -36.66
CA VAL A 21 12.68 -4.33 -37.36
C VAL A 21 12.14 -3.23 -36.43
N GLY A 22 12.76 -2.09 -36.10
CA GLY A 22 13.93 -1.38 -36.58
C GLY A 22 13.77 0.06 -36.06
N VAL A 23 14.78 0.53 -35.36
CA VAL A 23 14.84 1.78 -34.60
C VAL A 23 14.83 3.00 -35.54
N GLY A 24 14.09 4.04 -35.15
CA GLY A 24 14.20 5.39 -35.71
C GLY A 24 14.27 6.43 -34.61
N VAL A 25 15.49 6.79 -34.19
CA VAL A 25 15.81 7.91 -33.30
C VAL A 25 15.75 9.21 -34.11
N ALA A 26 15.07 10.23 -33.60
CA ALA A 26 15.26 11.60 -34.05
C ALA A 26 15.50 12.50 -32.83
N ALA A 27 16.65 13.17 -32.87
CA ALA A 27 17.28 13.94 -31.81
C ALA A 27 16.74 15.37 -31.68
N CYS A 28 16.98 15.92 -30.50
CA CYS A 28 16.64 17.26 -30.02
C CYS A 28 17.31 18.42 -30.77
N ALA A 29 16.65 19.58 -30.73
CA ALA A 29 17.28 20.91 -30.81
C ALA A 29 16.44 21.94 -30.00
N PRO A 30 17.04 23.04 -29.52
CA PRO A 30 16.78 23.58 -28.18
C PRO A 30 15.80 24.77 -28.14
N ASN A 31 15.07 24.89 -27.02
CA ASN A 31 14.18 26.01 -26.72
C ASN A 31 14.93 27.21 -26.10
N VAL A 32 14.60 28.40 -26.58
CA VAL A 32 14.94 29.70 -26.00
C VAL A 32 13.96 29.99 -24.84
N VAL A 33 14.47 30.26 -23.64
CA VAL A 33 13.67 30.63 -22.46
C VAL A 33 13.77 32.14 -22.22
N PRO A 34 12.66 32.90 -22.14
CA PRO A 34 12.69 34.26 -21.61
C PRO A 34 12.68 34.25 -20.08
N SER A 35 13.52 35.11 -19.49
CA SER A 35 13.62 35.40 -18.06
C SER A 35 12.30 35.98 -17.52
N LEU A 36 11.62 35.25 -16.63
CA LEU A 36 10.53 35.76 -15.79
C LEU A 36 11.05 36.06 -14.38
N ALA A 37 10.77 37.28 -13.91
CA ALA A 37 11.04 37.75 -12.55
C ALA A 37 10.29 36.91 -11.49
N PRO A 38 10.78 36.83 -10.24
CA PRO A 38 10.19 35.95 -9.23
C PRO A 38 8.83 36.50 -8.80
N THR A 39 7.75 35.84 -9.24
CA THR A 39 6.43 35.98 -8.64
C THR A 39 6.43 35.24 -7.30
N ALA A 40 5.86 35.88 -6.28
CA ALA A 40 5.72 35.31 -4.95
C ALA A 40 5.05 33.93 -5.03
N ALA A 41 5.72 32.92 -4.46
CA ALA A 41 5.19 31.57 -4.38
C ALA A 41 3.84 31.58 -3.65
N SER A 42 2.81 31.04 -4.30
CA SER A 42 1.55 30.72 -3.64
C SER A 42 1.82 29.72 -2.50
N PRO A 43 1.13 29.82 -1.35
CA PRO A 43 1.33 28.89 -0.25
C PRO A 43 0.94 27.47 -0.69
N ILE A 44 1.79 26.51 -0.36
CA ILE A 44 1.54 25.07 -0.52
C ILE A 44 0.25 24.73 0.26
N PRO A 45 -0.80 24.21 -0.38
CA PRO A 45 -1.96 23.72 0.34
C PRO A 45 -1.59 22.46 1.12
N GLY A 46 -1.84 22.45 2.43
CA GLY A 46 -1.98 21.20 3.19
C GLY A 46 -0.70 20.55 3.70
N ALA A 47 0.17 21.28 4.42
CA ALA A 47 0.71 20.64 5.62
C ALA A 47 -0.46 20.58 6.62
N PRO A 48 -0.90 19.40 7.09
CA PRO A 48 -1.84 19.37 8.19
C PRO A 48 -1.21 20.19 9.31
N SER A 49 -1.94 21.19 9.83
CA SER A 49 -1.55 21.79 11.10
C SER A 49 -1.37 20.62 12.04
N ALA A 50 -0.17 20.44 12.59
CA ALA A 50 0.06 19.48 13.65
C ALA A 50 -0.96 19.82 14.74
N ALA A 51 -2.10 19.11 14.75
CA ALA A 51 -2.90 19.03 15.94
C ALA A 51 -1.91 18.47 16.95
N SER A 52 -1.49 19.33 17.88
CA SER A 52 -0.68 18.93 19.00
C SER A 52 -1.55 17.97 19.81
N SER A 53 -1.55 16.69 19.44
CA SER A 53 -1.75 15.65 20.42
C SER A 53 -0.64 15.92 21.42
N ALA A 54 -0.99 16.51 22.56
CA ALA A 54 -0.04 16.71 23.63
C ALA A 54 0.60 15.36 23.90
N SER A 55 1.87 15.21 23.48
CA SER A 55 2.68 14.07 23.81
C SER A 55 2.65 14.01 25.33
N GLN A 56 1.95 13.03 25.91
CA GLN A 56 2.01 12.84 27.35
C GLN A 56 3.49 12.63 27.68
N ALA A 57 4.02 13.43 28.61
CA ALA A 57 5.39 13.27 29.06
C ALA A 57 5.62 11.80 29.46
N PRO A 58 6.83 11.25 29.23
CA PRO A 58 7.12 9.87 29.59
C PRO A 58 6.73 9.62 31.06
N SER A 59 5.97 8.55 31.34
CA SER A 59 5.48 8.33 32.71
C SER A 59 6.56 7.73 33.64
N GLY A 60 7.73 7.38 33.09
CA GLY A 60 8.89 6.82 33.79
C GLY A 60 10.17 7.67 33.67
N PRO A 61 11.26 7.24 34.34
CA PRO A 61 12.50 7.99 34.42
C PRO A 61 13.28 7.98 33.09
N ILE A 62 13.61 9.16 32.56
CA ILE A 62 14.41 9.32 31.35
C ILE A 62 15.81 8.71 31.58
N PRO A 63 16.29 7.80 30.71
CA PRO A 63 17.62 7.22 30.86
C PRO A 63 18.72 8.28 30.89
N SER A 64 19.83 7.99 31.58
CA SER A 64 20.95 8.93 31.66
C SER A 64 21.48 9.27 30.27
N GLY A 65 21.61 10.56 29.97
CA GLY A 65 22.05 11.06 28.66
C GLY A 65 20.97 11.13 27.59
N TRP A 66 19.73 10.71 27.88
CA TRP A 66 18.59 10.83 26.98
C TRP A 66 17.79 12.09 27.27
N THR A 67 17.13 12.60 26.23
CA THR A 67 16.12 13.65 26.32
C THR A 67 14.71 13.05 26.32
N GLU A 68 13.69 13.85 26.64
CA GLU A 68 12.28 13.47 26.45
C GLU A 68 11.99 13.09 24.99
N HIS A 69 12.62 13.80 24.05
CA HIS A 69 12.54 13.54 22.62
C HIS A 69 13.03 12.12 22.26
N ASP A 70 14.20 11.72 22.78
CA ASP A 70 14.78 10.40 22.51
C ASP A 70 13.87 9.28 23.04
N VAL A 71 13.28 9.48 24.22
CA VAL A 71 12.33 8.53 24.80
C VAL A 71 11.07 8.43 23.94
N GLU A 72 10.50 9.54 23.50
CA GLU A 72 9.31 9.54 22.66
C GLU A 72 9.56 8.91 21.28
N ALA A 73 10.68 9.20 20.63
CA ALA A 73 11.05 8.57 19.37
C ALA A 73 11.21 7.05 19.52
N ARG A 74 11.86 6.59 20.61
CA ARG A 74 11.96 5.16 20.93
C ARG A 74 10.60 4.53 21.21
N ASN A 75 9.68 5.24 21.88
CA ASN A 75 8.34 4.73 22.15
C ASN A 75 7.61 4.36 20.86
N VAL A 76 7.72 5.18 19.81
CA VAL A 76 7.11 4.88 18.51
C VAL A 76 7.66 3.58 17.92
N VAL A 77 8.99 3.43 17.87
CA VAL A 77 9.64 2.22 17.32
C VAL A 77 9.31 0.98 18.16
N ARG A 78 9.25 1.11 19.49
CA ARG A 78 8.85 0.01 20.36
C ARG A 78 7.40 -0.41 20.14
N ARG A 79 6.49 0.54 19.92
CA ARG A 79 5.11 0.20 19.56
C ARG A 79 5.04 -0.46 18.19
N TYR A 80 5.97 -0.22 17.28
CA TYR A 80 6.03 -0.99 16.04
C TYR A 80 6.57 -2.44 16.28
N ILE A 81 7.71 -2.58 16.96
CA ILE A 81 8.45 -3.85 17.05
C ILE A 81 8.04 -4.74 18.25
N GLY A 82 7.41 -4.17 19.28
CA GLY A 82 7.20 -4.79 20.59
C GLY A 82 6.40 -6.10 20.57
N ASN A 83 5.47 -6.26 19.62
CA ASN A 83 4.72 -7.52 19.43
C ASN A 83 5.52 -8.59 18.67
N LEU A 84 6.52 -8.19 17.89
CA LEU A 84 7.38 -9.11 17.16
C LEU A 84 8.44 -9.74 18.06
N ALA A 85 8.77 -9.11 19.19
CA ALA A 85 9.88 -9.46 20.05
C ALA A 85 9.93 -10.96 20.45
N PRO A 86 8.85 -11.62 20.92
CA PRO A 86 8.88 -13.05 21.23
C PRO A 86 9.16 -13.94 20.01
N ALA A 87 8.60 -13.59 18.84
CA ALA A 87 8.87 -14.29 17.58
C ALA A 87 10.33 -14.06 17.14
N LEU A 88 10.82 -12.83 17.21
CA LEU A 88 12.18 -12.44 16.84
C LEU A 88 13.24 -13.16 17.69
N LYS A 89 12.97 -13.45 18.97
CA LYS A 89 13.87 -14.22 19.83
C LYS A 89 14.12 -15.63 19.27
N GLY A 90 13.05 -16.33 18.88
CA GLY A 90 13.15 -17.67 18.28
C GLY A 90 13.87 -17.67 16.93
N ILE A 91 13.82 -16.54 16.21
CA ILE A 91 14.31 -16.42 14.83
C ILE A 91 15.78 -15.99 14.77
N TYR A 92 16.18 -15.02 15.59
CA TYR A 92 17.52 -14.40 15.53
C TYR A 92 18.44 -14.78 16.70
N GLY A 93 17.93 -15.57 17.65
CA GLY A 93 18.68 -16.05 18.81
C GLY A 93 18.89 -14.98 19.90
N ASP A 94 19.44 -15.42 21.04
CA ASP A 94 19.53 -14.61 22.26
C ASP A 94 20.38 -13.34 22.09
N ALA A 95 21.47 -13.40 21.31
CA ALA A 95 22.37 -12.25 21.14
C ALA A 95 21.73 -11.11 20.34
N ALA A 96 20.98 -11.43 19.28
CA ALA A 96 20.25 -10.44 18.51
C ALA A 96 19.04 -9.92 19.28
N PHE A 97 18.35 -10.80 20.00
CA PHE A 97 17.25 -10.41 20.88
C PHE A 97 17.70 -9.47 22.00
N ALA A 98 18.85 -9.72 22.63
CA ALA A 98 19.40 -8.84 23.66
C ALA A 98 19.66 -7.43 23.10
N LYS A 99 20.23 -7.31 21.91
CA LYS A 99 20.42 -6.01 21.24
C LYS A 99 19.10 -5.31 20.95
N LEU A 100 18.09 -6.04 20.46
CA LEU A 100 16.75 -5.49 20.23
C LEU A 100 16.10 -5.05 21.55
N ALA A 101 16.24 -5.85 22.60
CA ALA A 101 15.72 -5.53 23.94
C ALA A 101 16.38 -4.28 24.52
N ASP A 102 17.69 -4.09 24.29
CA ASP A 102 18.44 -2.89 24.67
C ASP A 102 17.95 -1.66 23.90
N ILE A 103 17.81 -1.76 22.56
CA ILE A 103 17.29 -0.68 21.71
C ILE A 103 15.88 -0.26 22.15
N LEU A 104 15.04 -1.24 22.48
CA LEU A 104 13.65 -1.00 22.86
C LEU A 104 13.47 -0.66 24.35
N GLY A 105 14.54 -0.70 25.17
CA GLY A 105 14.47 -0.40 26.60
C GLY A 105 13.61 -1.39 27.39
N ALA A 106 13.71 -2.69 27.10
CA ALA A 106 12.89 -3.73 27.73
C ALA A 106 13.02 -3.75 29.28
N ALA A 107 14.16 -3.31 29.81
CA ALA A 107 14.46 -3.25 31.24
C ALA A 107 14.04 -1.94 31.92
N ASP A 108 13.53 -0.94 31.17
CA ASP A 108 13.42 0.44 31.65
C ASP A 108 12.19 0.69 32.56
N GLY A 109 11.35 -0.32 32.83
CA GLY A 109 10.30 -0.24 33.85
C GLY A 109 9.07 0.61 33.52
N TYR A 110 8.93 1.13 32.30
CA TYR A 110 7.79 1.93 31.85
C TYR A 110 6.51 1.09 31.62
N PRO A 111 5.39 1.33 32.33
CA PRO A 111 4.15 0.57 32.15
C PRO A 111 3.52 0.65 30.76
N GLU A 112 3.63 1.80 30.08
CA GLU A 112 3.21 2.03 28.70
C GLU A 112 4.04 1.22 27.71
N LEU A 113 5.29 0.93 28.05
CA LEU A 113 6.17 0.09 27.24
C LEU A 113 5.89 -1.42 27.44
N GLN A 114 5.08 -1.79 28.43
CA GLN A 114 4.54 -3.14 28.61
C GLN A 114 3.19 -3.34 27.89
N ARG A 115 2.64 -2.29 27.26
CA ARG A 115 1.39 -2.40 26.47
C ARG A 115 1.69 -3.05 25.13
N LYS A 116 0.86 -4.03 24.74
CA LYS A 116 0.89 -4.58 23.38
C LYS A 116 0.60 -3.46 22.37
N PRO A 117 1.39 -3.34 21.29
CA PRO A 117 1.05 -2.48 20.16
C PRO A 117 -0.39 -2.60 19.70
N ALA A 118 -1.00 -1.47 19.32
CA ALA A 118 -2.35 -1.45 18.74
C ALA A 118 -2.42 -2.09 17.34
N PHE A 119 -1.30 -2.57 16.81
CA PHE A 119 -1.25 -3.49 15.68
C PHE A 119 -2.11 -4.75 15.87
N ALA A 120 -2.70 -5.01 17.05
CA ALA A 120 -3.67 -6.07 17.29
C ALA A 120 -5.14 -5.68 16.99
N GLN A 121 -5.47 -4.39 16.85
CA GLN A 121 -6.84 -3.92 16.53
C GLN A 121 -7.04 -3.55 15.06
N VAL A 122 -5.96 -3.13 14.39
CA VAL A 122 -5.89 -2.86 12.94
C VAL A 122 -5.72 -4.12 12.03
N PRO A 123 -5.13 -5.25 12.45
CA PRO A 123 -4.68 -6.30 11.53
C PRO A 123 -5.83 -7.19 11.06
N GLN A 124 -6.93 -7.31 11.83
CA GLN A 124 -8.03 -8.21 11.48
C GLN A 124 -8.84 -7.74 10.27
N LEU A 125 -8.95 -6.42 10.03
CA LEU A 125 -9.60 -5.91 8.82
C LEU A 125 -8.70 -6.06 7.59
N PHE A 126 -7.38 -5.93 7.78
CA PHE A 126 -6.41 -5.81 6.69
C PHE A 126 -5.80 -7.14 6.22
N LEU A 127 -5.55 -8.09 7.14
CA LEU A 127 -5.13 -9.44 6.77
C LEU A 127 -6.20 -10.23 6.03
N ASN A 128 -7.47 -9.78 6.06
CA ASN A 128 -8.52 -10.38 5.27
C ASN A 128 -8.53 -9.85 3.83
N ASP A 129 -8.33 -8.56 3.55
CA ASP A 129 -8.58 -8.01 2.20
C ASP A 129 -7.34 -7.85 1.28
N VAL A 130 -6.14 -7.75 1.84
CA VAL A 130 -4.90 -7.81 1.03
C VAL A 130 -4.46 -9.26 0.77
N LEU A 131 -4.94 -10.22 1.56
CA LEU A 131 -4.68 -11.66 1.35
C LEU A 131 -5.88 -12.42 0.76
N GLN A 132 -7.11 -11.91 0.90
CA GLN A 132 -8.30 -12.46 0.26
C GLN A 132 -9.00 -11.37 -0.56
N PRO A 133 -8.75 -11.30 -1.87
CA PRO A 133 -9.52 -10.47 -2.77
C PRO A 133 -11.02 -10.71 -2.59
N LEU A 134 -11.83 -9.69 -2.91
CA LEU A 134 -13.28 -9.81 -2.89
C LEU A 134 -13.68 -11.00 -3.77
N THR A 135 -14.33 -11.99 -3.17
CA THR A 135 -14.75 -13.18 -3.91
C THR A 135 -15.99 -12.83 -4.76
N PRO A 136 -15.95 -12.99 -6.09
CA PRO A 136 -17.11 -12.70 -6.92
C PRO A 136 -18.20 -13.76 -6.76
N GLU A 137 -19.45 -13.33 -6.88
CA GLU A 137 -20.55 -14.23 -7.23
C GLU A 137 -20.44 -14.58 -8.72
N MET A 138 -20.73 -15.83 -9.10
CA MET A 138 -20.74 -16.23 -10.51
C MET A 138 -22.16 -16.18 -11.08
N ASP A 139 -22.35 -15.44 -12.18
CA ASP A 139 -23.57 -15.46 -13.01
C ASP A 139 -23.20 -15.93 -14.42
N GLY A 140 -23.33 -17.23 -14.67
CA GLY A 140 -22.78 -17.85 -15.88
C GLY A 140 -21.26 -17.70 -15.95
N ASP A 141 -20.76 -17.03 -16.99
CA ASP A 141 -19.34 -16.70 -17.18
C ASP A 141 -18.96 -15.28 -16.69
N VAL A 142 -19.88 -14.59 -16.00
CA VAL A 142 -19.69 -13.25 -15.45
C VAL A 142 -19.30 -13.32 -13.97
N LYS A 143 -18.22 -12.62 -13.61
CA LYS A 143 -17.81 -12.37 -12.23
C LYS A 143 -18.55 -11.13 -11.71
N VAL A 144 -19.44 -11.33 -10.74
CA VAL A 144 -20.28 -10.29 -10.16
C VAL A 144 -19.73 -9.84 -8.82
N PHE A 145 -19.46 -8.54 -8.70
CA PHE A 145 -19.03 -7.89 -7.47
C PHE A 145 -20.12 -6.92 -7.00
N ARG A 146 -20.45 -6.95 -5.72
CA ARG A 146 -21.42 -6.04 -5.10
C ARG A 146 -20.71 -5.27 -3.99
N LEU A 147 -20.64 -3.96 -4.15
CA LEU A 147 -19.98 -3.07 -3.21
C LEU A 147 -20.93 -1.97 -2.75
N THR A 148 -20.74 -1.52 -1.51
CA THR A 148 -21.36 -0.31 -0.97
C THR A 148 -20.35 0.83 -0.93
N VAL A 149 -20.84 2.07 -1.02
CA VAL A 149 -20.06 3.30 -0.81
C VAL A 149 -20.55 3.93 0.49
N ASP A 150 -19.72 3.94 1.52
CA ASP A 150 -20.15 4.21 2.89
C ASP A 150 -19.36 5.36 3.55
N GLU A 151 -20.05 6.13 4.39
CA GLU A 151 -19.37 6.94 5.42
C GLU A 151 -18.78 5.98 6.47
N ILE A 152 -17.51 6.16 6.81
CA ILE A 152 -16.80 5.35 7.80
C ILE A 152 -16.04 6.23 8.79
N THR A 153 -15.46 5.60 9.80
CA THR A 153 -14.47 6.22 10.67
C THR A 153 -13.16 5.44 10.54
N GLN A 154 -12.07 6.12 10.21
CA GLN A 154 -10.77 5.51 9.99
C GLN A 154 -9.79 5.90 11.09
N LYS A 155 -9.06 4.92 11.62
CA LYS A 155 -7.97 5.16 12.56
C LYS A 155 -6.62 5.01 11.85
N ILE A 156 -5.97 6.15 11.58
CA ILE A 156 -4.70 6.21 10.81
C ILE A 156 -3.54 5.61 11.60
N ASP A 157 -3.42 6.00 12.85
CA ASP A 157 -2.42 5.49 13.78
C ASP A 157 -3.01 5.41 15.19
N GLU A 158 -2.24 4.84 16.12
CA GLU A 158 -2.67 4.67 17.52
C GLU A 158 -2.57 5.93 18.38
N ARG A 159 -1.91 6.98 17.88
CA ARG A 159 -1.63 8.23 18.61
C ARG A 159 -2.72 9.27 18.39
N ARG A 160 -3.50 9.14 17.31
CA ARG A 160 -4.54 10.09 16.92
C ARG A 160 -5.94 9.51 17.15
N ASP A 161 -6.89 10.40 17.36
CA ASP A 161 -8.31 10.04 17.36
C ASP A 161 -8.73 9.59 15.95
N PRO A 162 -9.68 8.63 15.85
CA PRO A 162 -10.24 8.25 14.56
C PRO A 162 -10.86 9.45 13.83
N ILE A 163 -10.72 9.49 12.51
CA ILE A 163 -11.23 10.58 11.66
C ILE A 163 -12.41 10.10 10.82
N ALA A 164 -13.26 11.05 10.40
CA ALA A 164 -14.29 10.77 9.40
C ALA A 164 -13.61 10.46 8.05
N ALA A 165 -14.07 9.39 7.40
CA ALA A 165 -13.52 8.91 6.14
C ALA A 165 -14.65 8.31 5.29
N LEU A 166 -14.32 7.89 4.07
CA LEU A 166 -15.20 7.16 3.17
C LEU A 166 -14.58 5.81 2.84
N GLY A 167 -15.40 4.82 2.51
CA GLY A 167 -14.91 3.50 2.14
C GLY A 167 -15.83 2.75 1.20
N TYR A 168 -15.26 1.78 0.50
CA TYR A 168 -16.03 0.74 -0.18
C TYR A 168 -16.22 -0.44 0.77
N ASN A 169 -17.42 -0.99 0.89
CA ASN A 169 -17.74 -2.06 1.86
C ASN A 169 -17.31 -1.72 3.29
N LYS A 170 -17.54 -0.46 3.70
CA LYS A 170 -17.17 0.05 5.03
C LYS A 170 -15.68 -0.04 5.39
N GLN A 171 -14.79 -0.03 4.40
CA GLN A 171 -13.34 -0.02 4.62
C GLN A 171 -12.59 0.85 3.60
N THR A 172 -11.39 1.27 3.97
CA THR A 172 -10.43 1.92 3.07
C THR A 172 -9.01 1.38 3.33
N PRO A 173 -8.21 1.05 2.29
CA PRO A 173 -8.61 0.92 0.90
C PRO A 173 -9.79 -0.05 0.73
N GLY A 174 -10.58 0.17 -0.32
CA GLY A 174 -11.67 -0.72 -0.67
C GLY A 174 -11.19 -2.15 -0.97
N PRO A 175 -12.09 -3.14 -0.94
CA PRO A 175 -11.74 -4.52 -1.21
C PRO A 175 -11.02 -4.70 -2.55
N THR A 176 -9.95 -5.49 -2.56
CA THR A 176 -9.23 -5.77 -3.81
C THR A 176 -10.15 -6.52 -4.77
N ILE A 177 -10.45 -5.93 -5.93
CA ILE A 177 -11.12 -6.63 -7.03
C ILE A 177 -10.04 -7.34 -7.84
N ARG A 178 -10.11 -8.67 -7.93
CA ARG A 178 -9.11 -9.46 -8.67
C ARG A 178 -9.78 -10.37 -9.69
N VAL A 179 -9.40 -10.20 -10.94
CA VAL A 179 -9.91 -10.97 -12.08
C VAL A 179 -8.75 -11.41 -12.96
N THR A 180 -9.03 -12.23 -13.97
CA THR A 180 -8.08 -12.63 -15.00
C THR A 180 -8.43 -11.90 -16.28
N GLU A 181 -7.41 -11.55 -17.06
CA GLU A 181 -7.56 -10.97 -18.38
C GLU A 181 -8.59 -11.77 -19.22
N GLY A 182 -9.53 -11.06 -19.83
CA GLY A 182 -10.63 -11.62 -20.61
C GLY A 182 -11.86 -12.04 -19.81
N ASP A 183 -11.84 -11.97 -18.47
CA ASP A 183 -13.05 -12.18 -17.67
C ASP A 183 -14.11 -11.12 -17.96
N LYS A 184 -15.38 -11.54 -17.95
CA LYS A 184 -16.52 -10.62 -17.90
C LYS A 184 -16.78 -10.21 -16.47
N VAL A 185 -16.84 -8.91 -16.23
CA VAL A 185 -17.01 -8.29 -14.92
C VAL A 185 -18.33 -7.55 -14.88
N ARG A 186 -19.11 -7.78 -13.82
CA ARG A 186 -20.24 -6.94 -13.43
C ARG A 186 -19.97 -6.38 -12.04
N ALA A 187 -19.74 -5.08 -11.91
CA ALA A 187 -19.49 -4.43 -10.63
C ALA A 187 -20.65 -3.49 -10.28
N MET A 188 -21.30 -3.74 -9.15
CA MET A 188 -22.46 -2.98 -8.68
C MET A 188 -22.07 -2.16 -7.46
N PHE A 189 -22.30 -0.85 -7.50
CA PHE A 189 -21.99 0.06 -6.41
C PHE A 189 -23.27 0.72 -5.89
N THR A 190 -23.62 0.45 -4.64
CA THR A 190 -24.75 1.09 -3.94
C THR A 190 -24.23 2.28 -3.13
N ASN A 191 -24.72 3.49 -3.45
CA ASN A 191 -24.30 4.71 -2.77
C ASN A 191 -25.06 4.90 -1.44
N ASN A 192 -24.41 4.67 -0.30
CA ASN A 192 -24.97 4.92 1.03
C ASN A 192 -24.56 6.29 1.61
N LEU A 193 -23.88 7.13 0.83
CA LEU A 193 -23.51 8.49 1.25
C LEU A 193 -24.71 9.44 1.23
N LYS A 194 -24.52 10.61 1.83
CA LYS A 194 -25.46 11.75 1.74
C LYS A 194 -25.21 12.65 0.54
N GLU A 195 -24.20 12.32 -0.27
CA GLU A 195 -23.76 13.05 -1.45
C GLU A 195 -23.68 12.12 -2.67
N THR A 196 -23.64 12.71 -3.87
CA THR A 196 -23.43 11.99 -5.12
C THR A 196 -22.03 11.39 -5.21
N THR A 197 -21.88 10.30 -5.94
CA THR A 197 -20.57 9.70 -6.23
C THR A 197 -20.49 9.18 -7.68
N GLY A 198 -19.35 8.62 -8.07
CA GLY A 198 -19.10 7.92 -9.34
C GLY A 198 -17.87 7.03 -9.15
N VAL A 199 -17.73 5.94 -9.89
CA VAL A 199 -16.61 4.99 -9.68
C VAL A 199 -15.92 4.71 -11.01
N HIS A 200 -14.66 5.09 -11.11
CA HIS A 200 -13.81 4.89 -12.29
C HIS A 200 -12.84 3.73 -12.05
N PHE A 201 -12.69 2.84 -13.03
CA PHE A 201 -11.66 1.77 -13.01
C PHE A 201 -10.41 2.25 -13.76
N HIS A 202 -9.48 2.82 -13.02
CA HIS A 202 -8.27 3.44 -13.54
C HIS A 202 -7.37 2.46 -14.28
N GLY A 203 -7.19 2.69 -15.58
CA GLY A 203 -6.33 1.92 -16.47
C GLY A 203 -7.03 0.73 -17.14
N MET A 204 -8.34 0.54 -16.93
CA MET A 204 -9.13 -0.39 -17.73
C MET A 204 -9.50 0.26 -19.08
N GLU A 205 -9.34 -0.50 -20.16
CA GLU A 205 -9.85 -0.11 -21.47
C GLU A 205 -11.26 -0.68 -21.70
N PHE A 206 -12.19 0.17 -22.11
CA PHE A 206 -13.58 -0.20 -22.32
C PHE A 206 -13.95 -0.17 -23.81
N ASP A 207 -14.66 -1.19 -24.29
CA ASP A 207 -15.28 -1.14 -25.62
C ASP A 207 -16.46 -0.15 -25.65
N ASP A 208 -17.22 -0.13 -24.55
CA ASP A 208 -18.31 0.81 -24.31
C ASP A 208 -17.85 1.87 -23.31
N PHE A 209 -17.65 3.10 -23.78
CA PHE A 209 -17.14 4.19 -22.94
C PHE A 209 -18.12 4.59 -21.82
N PHE A 210 -19.40 4.19 -21.88
CA PHE A 210 -20.36 4.41 -20.78
C PHE A 210 -20.00 3.61 -19.50
N GLN A 211 -19.03 2.70 -19.57
CA GLN A 211 -18.52 1.93 -18.42
C GLN A 211 -17.39 2.63 -17.65
N ASP A 212 -16.99 3.84 -18.06
CA ASP A 212 -15.80 4.53 -17.56
C ASP A 212 -15.98 5.20 -16.18
N GLY A 213 -17.20 5.53 -15.75
CA GLY A 213 -17.40 5.97 -14.37
C GLY A 213 -17.25 7.46 -14.09
N VAL A 214 -17.29 8.32 -15.12
CA VAL A 214 -17.03 9.77 -15.00
C VAL A 214 -18.35 10.56 -15.09
N PRO A 215 -18.89 11.07 -13.95
CA PRO A 215 -20.14 11.81 -13.96
C PRO A 215 -20.09 13.05 -14.85
N PHE A 216 -21.18 13.27 -15.58
CA PHE A 216 -21.38 14.31 -16.60
C PHE A 216 -20.50 14.20 -17.84
N VAL A 217 -19.73 13.11 -18.00
CA VAL A 217 -18.99 12.78 -19.22
C VAL A 217 -19.47 11.44 -19.77
N THR A 218 -19.38 10.37 -18.99
CA THR A 218 -19.72 9.00 -19.40
C THR A 218 -20.92 8.44 -18.64
N GLN A 219 -21.41 9.09 -17.60
CA GLN A 219 -22.66 8.73 -16.94
C GLN A 219 -23.25 9.89 -16.12
N LEU A 220 -24.44 9.70 -15.56
CA LEU A 220 -24.92 10.54 -14.45
C LEU A 220 -24.26 10.10 -13.14
N PRO A 221 -24.10 11.01 -12.15
CA PRO A 221 -23.62 10.61 -10.83
C PRO A 221 -24.59 9.63 -10.17
N ILE A 222 -24.03 8.72 -9.36
CA ILE A 222 -24.80 7.79 -8.53
C ILE A 222 -25.36 8.58 -7.36
N ILE A 223 -26.68 8.81 -7.32
CA ILE A 223 -27.30 9.58 -6.24
C ILE A 223 -27.43 8.75 -4.95
N PRO A 224 -27.58 9.39 -3.77
CA PRO A 224 -27.83 8.67 -2.52
C PRO A 224 -28.96 7.63 -2.61
N GLY A 225 -28.68 6.41 -2.17
CA GLY A 225 -29.58 5.26 -2.18
C GLY A 225 -29.65 4.50 -3.51
N GLU A 226 -29.07 5.03 -4.59
CA GLU A 226 -29.06 4.37 -5.90
C GLU A 226 -27.95 3.31 -5.99
N THR A 227 -28.16 2.32 -6.85
CA THR A 227 -27.13 1.37 -7.26
C THR A 227 -26.82 1.55 -8.74
N TYR A 228 -25.55 1.73 -9.08
CA TYR A 228 -25.07 1.73 -10.47
C TYR A 228 -24.35 0.43 -10.79
N THR A 229 -24.48 -0.05 -12.02
CA THR A 229 -23.88 -1.30 -12.48
C THR A 229 -22.94 -1.02 -13.66
N TYR A 230 -21.68 -1.42 -13.51
CA TYR A 230 -20.69 -1.44 -14.58
C TYR A 230 -20.57 -2.87 -15.13
N GLU A 231 -20.60 -3.04 -16.44
CA GLU A 231 -20.40 -4.32 -17.12
C GLU A 231 -19.34 -4.18 -18.22
N PHE A 232 -18.24 -4.91 -18.09
CA PHE A 232 -17.13 -4.84 -19.04
C PHE A 232 -16.34 -6.14 -19.10
N THR A 233 -15.48 -6.28 -20.10
CA THR A 233 -14.48 -7.36 -20.17
C THR A 233 -13.14 -6.81 -19.68
N ALA A 234 -12.46 -7.50 -18.77
CA ALA A 234 -11.15 -7.07 -18.26
C ALA A 234 -10.05 -7.29 -19.30
N ARG A 235 -9.85 -6.32 -20.21
CA ARG A 235 -8.93 -6.45 -21.35
C ARG A 235 -7.50 -6.02 -21.04
N THR A 236 -7.34 -5.05 -20.16
CA THR A 236 -6.02 -4.57 -19.74
C THR A 236 -5.57 -5.33 -18.50
N ALA A 237 -4.53 -6.14 -18.65
CA ALA A 237 -3.90 -6.84 -17.53
C ALA A 237 -2.94 -5.93 -16.74
N GLY A 238 -2.75 -6.23 -15.46
CA GLY A 238 -1.76 -5.61 -14.59
C GLY A 238 -2.31 -5.03 -13.29
N SER A 239 -1.49 -4.19 -12.65
CA SER A 239 -1.82 -3.41 -11.46
C SER A 239 -2.63 -2.17 -11.84
N LEU A 240 -3.95 -2.27 -11.70
CA LEU A 240 -4.91 -1.19 -11.91
C LEU A 240 -5.49 -0.74 -10.56
N MET A 241 -6.35 0.26 -10.59
CA MET A 241 -7.02 0.79 -9.40
C MET A 241 -8.49 1.07 -9.72
N TYR A 242 -9.30 1.30 -8.69
CA TYR A 242 -10.62 1.88 -8.85
C TYR A 242 -10.85 2.92 -7.77
N HIS A 243 -11.47 4.04 -8.12
CA HIS A 243 -11.63 5.15 -7.19
C HIS A 243 -12.84 6.02 -7.55
N SER A 244 -13.24 6.90 -6.63
CA SER A 244 -14.29 7.86 -6.93
C SER A 244 -13.86 8.79 -8.07
N HIS A 245 -14.81 9.16 -8.93
CA HIS A 245 -14.61 10.21 -9.95
C HIS A 245 -15.62 11.36 -9.84
N HIS A 246 -16.24 11.52 -8.66
CA HIS A 246 -17.09 12.66 -8.33
C HIS A 246 -16.59 13.36 -7.07
N ASN A 247 -16.39 14.68 -7.13
CA ASN A 247 -15.70 15.41 -6.06
C ASN A 247 -14.38 14.69 -5.66
N ALA A 248 -13.65 14.19 -6.67
CA ALA A 248 -12.60 13.20 -6.48
C ALA A 248 -11.46 13.68 -5.57
N THR A 249 -11.11 14.98 -5.62
CA THR A 249 -10.12 15.58 -4.71
C THR A 249 -10.43 15.32 -3.24
N ASP A 250 -11.71 15.33 -2.87
CA ASP A 250 -12.15 15.07 -1.51
C ASP A 250 -12.54 13.59 -1.30
N GLN A 251 -13.32 12.99 -2.20
CA GLN A 251 -13.78 11.61 -2.01
C GLN A 251 -12.66 10.57 -2.08
N VAL A 252 -11.72 10.69 -3.03
CA VAL A 252 -10.52 9.83 -3.09
C VAL A 252 -9.62 10.15 -1.91
N GLY A 253 -9.41 11.44 -1.62
CA GLY A 253 -8.62 11.88 -0.47
C GLY A 253 -9.15 11.33 0.87
N ARG A 254 -10.47 11.15 1.02
CA ARG A 254 -11.13 10.56 2.19
C ARG A 254 -11.23 9.04 2.16
N GLY A 255 -10.79 8.36 1.10
CA GLY A 255 -10.63 6.89 1.08
C GLY A 255 -11.48 6.12 0.08
N LEU A 256 -12.23 6.76 -0.82
CA LEU A 256 -12.90 6.08 -1.94
C LEU A 256 -11.91 5.71 -3.05
N LEU A 257 -11.12 4.69 -2.77
CA LEU A 257 -10.06 4.12 -3.60
C LEU A 257 -9.89 2.64 -3.27
N GLY A 258 -9.33 1.85 -4.19
CA GLY A 258 -9.06 0.43 -4.00
C GLY A 258 -8.26 -0.18 -5.15
N ALA A 259 -7.67 -1.34 -4.89
CA ALA A 259 -6.87 -2.04 -5.89
C ALA A 259 -7.76 -2.83 -6.87
N PHE A 260 -7.46 -2.73 -8.17
CA PHE A 260 -8.05 -3.56 -9.20
C PHE A 260 -6.94 -4.35 -9.88
N ILE A 261 -6.85 -5.65 -9.63
CA ILE A 261 -5.80 -6.49 -10.20
C ILE A 261 -6.39 -7.35 -11.31
N VAL A 262 -5.85 -7.20 -12.51
CA VAL A 262 -6.20 -8.06 -13.65
C VAL A 262 -5.01 -8.95 -13.94
N GLU A 263 -5.09 -10.22 -13.56
CA GLU A 263 -4.03 -11.18 -13.81
C GLU A 263 -3.85 -11.40 -15.31
N PRO A 264 -2.65 -11.15 -15.87
CA PRO A 264 -2.39 -11.52 -17.25
C PRO A 264 -2.47 -13.04 -17.40
N LYS A 265 -3.00 -13.52 -18.54
CA LYS A 265 -2.98 -14.97 -18.83
C LYS A 265 -1.57 -15.53 -18.87
N ASP A 266 -0.65 -14.73 -19.39
CA ASP A 266 0.77 -15.01 -19.47
C ASP A 266 1.55 -13.99 -18.63
N ASN A 267 1.79 -14.31 -17.35
CA ASN A 267 2.58 -13.45 -16.47
C ASN A 267 4.09 -13.76 -16.59
N PRO A 268 4.93 -12.85 -17.12
CA PRO A 268 6.37 -13.08 -17.21
C PRO A 268 7.09 -12.92 -15.87
N VAL A 269 6.42 -12.41 -14.84
CA VAL A 269 7.00 -12.13 -13.52
C VAL A 269 6.61 -13.24 -12.54
N THR A 270 7.60 -13.94 -12.01
CA THR A 270 7.41 -14.93 -10.94
C THR A 270 7.81 -14.33 -9.60
N TYR A 271 7.02 -14.60 -8.57
CA TYR A 271 7.28 -14.16 -7.20
C TYR A 271 6.78 -15.20 -6.19
N ASP A 272 7.38 -15.22 -4.99
CA ASP A 272 6.94 -16.06 -3.88
C ASP A 272 5.87 -15.36 -3.03
N ARG A 273 5.93 -14.02 -2.95
CA ARG A 273 5.02 -13.19 -2.16
C ARG A 273 4.62 -11.94 -2.91
N GLU A 274 3.44 -11.44 -2.62
CA GLU A 274 2.90 -10.22 -3.19
C GLU A 274 2.36 -9.32 -2.11
N TYR A 275 2.61 -8.01 -2.25
CA TYR A 275 2.09 -6.96 -1.40
C TYR A 275 1.53 -5.84 -2.26
N ILE A 276 0.29 -5.44 -1.98
CA ILE A 276 -0.33 -4.26 -2.56
C ILE A 276 -0.05 -3.07 -1.64
N TRP A 277 0.50 -2.01 -2.23
CA TRP A 277 0.88 -0.79 -1.54
C TRP A 277 0.10 0.38 -2.13
N VAL A 278 -0.94 0.81 -1.45
CA VAL A 278 -1.77 1.96 -1.84
C VAL A 278 -1.40 3.17 -0.98
N SER A 279 -0.93 4.23 -1.62
CA SER A 279 -0.47 5.45 -0.96
C SER A 279 -1.56 6.51 -0.99
N ASN A 280 -1.75 7.21 0.12
CA ASN A 280 -2.62 8.38 0.21
C ASN A 280 -2.01 9.39 1.19
N ASP A 281 -2.01 10.67 0.84
CA ASP A 281 -1.41 11.80 1.56
C ASP A 281 -2.43 12.85 2.03
N VAL A 282 -3.72 12.57 1.85
CA VAL A 282 -4.84 13.41 2.27
C VAL A 282 -5.56 12.81 3.48
N LEU A 283 -5.73 11.47 3.53
CA LEU A 283 -6.47 10.74 4.55
C LEU A 283 -5.82 10.83 5.93
N GLY A 284 -6.05 11.92 6.66
CA GLY A 284 -5.45 12.17 7.98
C GLY A 284 -3.92 12.32 7.98
N GLY A 285 -3.30 12.46 6.80
CA GLY A 285 -1.85 12.58 6.59
C GLY A 285 -1.32 11.55 5.60
N PHE A 286 -0.05 11.17 5.77
CA PHE A 286 0.65 10.23 4.89
C PHE A 286 0.41 8.79 5.32
N THR A 287 -0.12 7.96 4.42
CA THR A 287 -0.53 6.61 4.74
C THR A 287 -0.08 5.60 3.71
N ILE A 288 0.25 4.40 4.19
CA ILE A 288 0.36 3.19 3.39
C ILE A 288 -0.85 2.36 3.77
N ASN A 289 -1.70 2.08 2.79
CA ASN A 289 -2.93 1.34 2.96
C ASN A 289 -3.81 1.90 4.10
N ALA A 290 -4.06 3.21 4.08
CA ALA A 290 -4.85 3.96 5.07
C ALA A 290 -4.30 3.96 6.52
N HIS A 291 -3.04 3.56 6.72
CA HIS A 291 -2.36 3.62 8.01
C HIS A 291 -1.04 4.39 7.94
N GLY A 292 -0.74 5.16 8.98
CA GLY A 292 0.55 5.81 9.18
C GLY A 292 1.36 5.08 10.25
N PHE A 293 2.68 5.01 10.10
CA PHE A 293 3.58 4.40 11.09
C PHE A 293 3.34 4.98 12.49
N PRO A 294 3.29 4.15 13.55
CA PRO A 294 3.60 2.72 13.62
C PRO A 294 2.43 1.78 13.30
N ALA A 295 1.36 2.31 12.68
CA ALA A 295 0.16 1.65 12.14
C ALA A 295 0.33 0.66 10.98
N THR A 296 1.48 0.69 10.30
CA THR A 296 1.69 0.08 8.97
C THR A 296 2.14 -1.38 9.01
N LEU A 297 1.63 -2.22 8.13
CA LEU A 297 1.99 -3.65 8.13
C LEU A 297 3.41 -3.85 7.59
N PRO A 298 4.25 -4.67 8.25
CA PRO A 298 5.54 -5.07 7.71
C PRO A 298 5.36 -5.95 6.48
N ILE A 299 6.25 -5.79 5.50
CA ILE A 299 6.45 -6.74 4.41
C ILE A 299 7.31 -7.88 4.97
N LEU A 300 6.88 -9.12 4.78
CA LEU A 300 7.55 -10.30 5.32
C LEU A 300 8.09 -11.16 4.18
N ALA A 301 9.29 -11.72 4.36
CA ALA A 301 9.85 -12.70 3.45
C ALA A 301 10.78 -13.66 4.20
N ALA A 302 10.98 -14.85 3.65
CA ALA A 302 12.09 -15.71 4.04
C ALA A 302 13.29 -15.52 3.11
N VAL A 303 14.49 -15.83 3.60
CA VAL A 303 15.69 -15.83 2.76
C VAL A 303 15.49 -16.75 1.55
N GLY A 304 15.82 -16.24 0.37
CA GLY A 304 15.65 -16.91 -0.91
C GLY A 304 14.33 -16.60 -1.63
N GLU A 305 13.36 -15.98 -0.95
CA GLU A 305 12.09 -15.60 -1.59
C GLU A 305 12.20 -14.32 -2.41
N THR A 306 11.31 -14.21 -3.39
CA THR A 306 11.10 -13.01 -4.19
C THR A 306 9.77 -12.35 -3.80
N VAL A 307 9.81 -11.06 -3.54
CA VAL A 307 8.65 -10.27 -3.11
C VAL A 307 8.26 -9.30 -4.22
N LEU A 308 7.06 -9.43 -4.76
CA LEU A 308 6.45 -8.44 -5.63
C LEU A 308 5.75 -7.38 -4.77
N VAL A 309 6.10 -6.12 -4.97
CA VAL A 309 5.39 -4.97 -4.40
C VAL A 309 4.71 -4.22 -5.54
N ARG A 310 3.39 -4.07 -5.46
CA ARG A 310 2.57 -3.29 -6.39
C ARG A 310 2.30 -1.93 -5.78
N PHE A 311 3.06 -0.92 -6.18
CA PHE A 311 2.86 0.45 -5.75
C PHE A 311 1.71 1.07 -6.52
N MET A 312 0.86 1.76 -5.79
CA MET A 312 -0.33 2.47 -6.25
C MET A 312 -0.35 3.81 -5.53
N ASN A 313 -0.36 4.93 -6.25
CA ASN A 313 -0.46 6.25 -5.63
C ASN A 313 -1.82 6.89 -5.93
N GLU A 314 -2.70 6.87 -4.93
CA GLU A 314 -4.03 7.49 -4.94
C GLU A 314 -4.02 8.84 -4.21
N GLY A 315 -2.84 9.34 -3.84
CA GLY A 315 -2.63 10.66 -3.26
C GLY A 315 -2.52 11.76 -4.30
N VAL A 316 -2.17 12.96 -3.83
CA VAL A 316 -2.01 14.17 -4.65
C VAL A 316 -0.56 14.61 -4.82
N MET A 317 0.39 13.97 -4.13
CA MET A 317 1.84 14.21 -4.21
C MET A 317 2.59 13.00 -4.76
N MET A 318 3.80 13.25 -5.27
CA MET A 318 4.75 12.18 -5.61
C MET A 318 5.38 11.59 -4.34
N HIS A 319 5.54 10.27 -4.30
CA HIS A 319 6.21 9.57 -3.19
C HIS A 319 7.40 8.73 -3.69
N PRO A 320 8.65 9.06 -3.32
CA PRO A 320 9.82 8.24 -3.62
C PRO A 320 10.01 7.14 -2.56
N PHE A 321 9.58 5.91 -2.82
CA PHE A 321 9.73 4.81 -1.87
C PHE A 321 11.14 4.22 -1.91
N HIS A 322 11.83 4.26 -0.78
CA HIS A 322 13.19 3.77 -0.60
C HIS A 322 13.23 2.48 0.21
N SER A 323 13.87 1.45 -0.33
CA SER A 323 14.07 0.15 0.33
C SER A 323 15.48 0.05 0.91
N HIS A 324 15.59 -0.04 2.23
CA HIS A 324 16.90 -0.23 2.86
C HIS A 324 17.42 -1.63 2.60
N GLY A 325 18.71 -1.75 2.31
CA GLY A 325 19.40 -3.03 2.17
C GLY A 325 19.06 -3.81 0.89
N PHE A 326 17.99 -3.48 0.16
CA PHE A 326 17.61 -4.21 -1.05
C PHE A 326 17.45 -3.28 -2.25
N VAL A 327 17.76 -3.83 -3.41
CA VAL A 327 17.46 -3.21 -4.69
C VAL A 327 16.08 -3.69 -5.14
N MET A 328 15.27 -2.76 -5.64
CA MET A 328 14.01 -3.05 -6.30
C MET A 328 14.25 -3.16 -7.80
N LYS A 329 13.88 -4.29 -8.39
CA LYS A 329 13.81 -4.43 -9.84
C LYS A 329 12.41 -4.06 -10.32
N VAL A 330 12.27 -2.92 -10.96
CA VAL A 330 11.00 -2.43 -11.53
C VAL A 330 10.71 -3.18 -12.81
N VAL A 331 9.56 -3.87 -12.87
CA VAL A 331 9.20 -4.81 -13.94
C VAL A 331 7.95 -4.41 -14.72
N ALA A 332 7.09 -3.57 -14.16
CA ALA A 332 5.93 -3.01 -14.86
C ALA A 332 5.64 -1.57 -14.42
N ARG A 333 4.98 -0.81 -15.30
CA ARG A 333 4.46 0.53 -15.04
C ARG A 333 3.02 0.61 -15.54
N ASP A 334 2.12 1.13 -14.71
CA ASP A 334 0.71 1.33 -15.00
C ASP A 334 -0.02 0.05 -15.47
N GLY A 335 0.48 -1.12 -15.05
CA GLY A 335 0.00 -2.44 -15.45
C GLY A 335 0.74 -3.06 -16.63
N HIS A 336 1.50 -2.27 -17.39
CA HIS A 336 2.23 -2.73 -18.58
C HIS A 336 3.65 -3.22 -18.24
N PRO A 337 4.04 -4.45 -18.63
CA PRO A 337 5.40 -4.95 -18.42
C PRO A 337 6.45 -4.09 -19.14
N LEU A 338 7.55 -3.76 -18.45
CA LEU A 338 8.66 -2.99 -19.02
C LEU A 338 9.56 -3.83 -19.95
N GLY A 339 9.51 -5.17 -19.84
CA GLY A 339 10.35 -6.06 -20.64
C GLY A 339 11.84 -5.73 -20.50
N SER A 340 12.51 -5.43 -21.62
CA SER A 340 13.93 -5.04 -21.63
C SER A 340 14.21 -3.65 -21.04
N ALA A 341 13.17 -2.83 -20.80
CA ALA A 341 13.29 -1.54 -20.14
C ALA A 341 13.18 -1.63 -18.61
N ALA A 342 13.02 -2.84 -18.06
CA ALA A 342 13.08 -3.07 -16.62
C ALA A 342 14.41 -2.57 -16.05
N PHE A 343 14.37 -1.91 -14.90
CA PHE A 343 15.53 -1.28 -14.29
C PHE A 343 15.57 -1.54 -12.79
N GLU A 344 16.72 -1.28 -12.20
CA GLU A 344 16.97 -1.47 -10.77
C GLU A 344 17.15 -0.12 -10.09
N CYS A 345 16.56 0.04 -8.92
CA CYS A 345 16.71 1.22 -8.07
C CYS A 345 16.52 0.85 -6.59
N ASP A 346 17.12 1.62 -5.69
CA ASP A 346 16.80 1.55 -4.26
C ASP A 346 15.65 2.49 -3.87
N THR A 347 15.35 3.50 -4.71
CA THR A 347 14.37 4.55 -4.47
C THR A 347 13.54 4.77 -5.73
N LEU A 348 12.23 4.51 -5.65
CA LEU A 348 11.30 4.60 -6.77
C LEU A 348 10.28 5.72 -6.56
N GLY A 349 10.31 6.75 -7.40
CA GLY A 349 9.29 7.80 -7.43
C GLY A 349 7.99 7.32 -8.06
N VAL A 350 6.88 7.46 -7.33
CA VAL A 350 5.53 7.12 -7.79
C VAL A 350 4.67 8.38 -7.75
N ASN A 351 4.27 8.92 -8.90
CA ASN A 351 3.42 10.10 -9.00
C ASN A 351 1.92 9.77 -8.80
N PRO A 352 1.07 10.76 -8.50
CA PRO A 352 -0.38 10.57 -8.45
C PRO A 352 -0.92 9.86 -9.70
N GLY A 353 -1.70 8.80 -9.48
CA GLY A 353 -2.26 7.95 -10.53
C GLY A 353 -1.31 6.89 -11.07
N GLU A 354 0.00 6.95 -10.83
CA GLU A 354 0.94 5.93 -11.31
C GLU A 354 0.88 4.65 -10.50
N ARG A 355 1.15 3.53 -11.18
CA ARG A 355 1.42 2.24 -10.56
C ARG A 355 2.76 1.70 -11.02
N PHE A 356 3.48 1.06 -10.12
CA PHE A 356 4.70 0.32 -10.45
C PHE A 356 4.71 -1.04 -9.78
N ASP A 357 5.16 -2.04 -10.53
CA ASP A 357 5.44 -3.36 -9.97
C ASP A 357 6.95 -3.51 -9.82
N ALA A 358 7.39 -3.81 -8.60
CA ALA A 358 8.81 -4.02 -8.32
C ALA A 358 9.05 -5.34 -7.58
N VAL A 359 10.08 -6.07 -8.01
CA VAL A 359 10.49 -7.33 -7.38
C VAL A 359 11.72 -7.10 -6.52
N ILE A 360 11.65 -7.55 -5.28
CA ILE A 360 12.74 -7.55 -4.30
C ILE A 360 13.18 -8.99 -4.06
N LYS A 361 14.48 -9.26 -4.16
CA LYS A 361 15.06 -10.57 -3.81
C LYS A 361 15.54 -10.55 -2.36
N ALA A 362 14.85 -11.29 -1.49
CA ALA A 362 15.19 -11.36 -0.07
C ALA A 362 16.36 -12.34 0.15
N ASP A 363 17.60 -11.89 -0.05
CA ASP A 363 18.80 -12.75 0.00
C ASP A 363 19.53 -12.78 1.35
N ARG A 364 19.11 -11.95 2.31
CA ARG A 364 19.74 -11.88 3.64
C ARG A 364 18.73 -11.52 4.73
N PRO A 365 18.88 -12.09 5.93
CA PRO A 365 17.94 -11.84 7.01
C PRO A 365 18.14 -10.44 7.63
N GLY A 366 17.09 -9.88 8.23
CA GLY A 366 17.14 -8.61 8.94
C GLY A 366 15.80 -7.88 8.99
N VAL A 367 15.78 -6.75 9.70
CA VAL A 367 14.66 -5.80 9.75
C VAL A 367 15.14 -4.54 9.07
N TRP A 368 14.54 -4.20 7.93
CA TRP A 368 15.01 -3.14 7.05
C TRP A 368 13.91 -2.10 6.89
N ALA A 369 14.24 -0.81 7.04
CA ALA A 369 13.25 0.24 6.83
C ALA A 369 12.82 0.30 5.36
N PHE A 370 11.54 0.59 5.12
CA PHE A 370 10.99 0.80 3.79
C PHE A 370 10.01 1.98 3.86
N HIS A 371 10.37 3.10 3.24
CA HIS A 371 9.66 4.35 3.51
C HIS A 371 9.69 5.34 2.34
N CYS A 372 8.78 6.32 2.35
CA CYS A 372 8.88 7.49 1.49
C CYS A 372 10.14 8.31 1.83
N HIS A 373 10.89 8.76 0.83
CA HIS A 373 12.15 9.50 1.01
C HIS A 373 11.97 11.03 0.98
N ILE A 374 10.74 11.52 1.02
CA ILE A 374 10.46 12.90 1.38
C ILE A 374 10.38 12.95 2.92
N LEU A 375 11.43 13.47 3.57
CA LEU A 375 11.59 13.39 5.03
C LEU A 375 10.38 13.92 5.82
N PRO A 376 9.74 15.05 5.45
CA PRO A 376 8.52 15.50 6.12
C PRO A 376 7.33 14.53 6.05
N HIS A 377 7.37 13.49 5.21
CA HIS A 377 6.31 12.48 5.12
C HIS A 377 6.53 11.31 6.09
N VAL A 378 7.74 11.22 6.67
CA VAL A 378 8.20 10.02 7.39
C VAL A 378 8.84 10.30 8.74
N GLU A 379 9.29 11.52 9.00
CA GLU A 379 10.00 11.88 10.23
C GLU A 379 9.63 13.27 10.71
N GLY A 380 9.47 13.40 12.02
CA GLY A 380 9.20 14.69 12.66
C GLY A 380 9.85 14.78 14.03
N PRO A 381 9.55 15.84 14.81
CA PRO A 381 10.13 16.07 16.12
C PRO A 381 9.85 15.00 17.17
N ASN A 382 9.06 13.96 16.88
CA ASN A 382 8.74 12.87 17.81
C ASN A 382 9.06 11.50 17.19
N GLY A 383 10.01 11.44 16.26
CA GLY A 383 10.44 10.23 15.57
C GLY A 383 9.68 9.94 14.26
N MET A 384 9.74 8.68 13.84
CA MET A 384 9.13 8.21 12.59
C MET A 384 7.59 8.29 12.64
N PHE A 385 6.95 8.61 11.53
CA PHE A 385 5.49 8.56 11.36
C PHE A 385 5.13 8.37 9.89
N GLY A 386 3.83 8.24 9.56
CA GLY A 386 3.38 8.36 8.18
C GLY A 386 3.79 7.19 7.28
N MET A 387 4.34 7.46 6.08
CA MET A 387 4.66 6.44 5.07
C MET A 387 5.98 5.71 5.35
N VAL A 388 6.01 5.00 6.48
CA VAL A 388 7.12 4.14 6.90
C VAL A 388 6.58 2.75 7.18
N THR A 389 7.30 1.72 6.77
CA THR A 389 7.13 0.33 7.20
C THR A 389 8.48 -0.37 7.25
N THR A 390 8.50 -1.68 7.42
CA THR A 390 9.70 -2.51 7.35
C THR A 390 9.55 -3.66 6.37
N LEU A 391 10.65 -4.03 5.72
CA LEU A 391 10.85 -5.35 5.12
C LEU A 391 11.58 -6.22 6.14
N ILE A 392 10.89 -7.24 6.65
CA ILE A 392 11.44 -8.21 7.60
C ILE A 392 11.75 -9.50 6.84
N VAL A 393 13.03 -9.81 6.71
CA VAL A 393 13.51 -11.04 6.10
C VAL A 393 13.95 -12.01 7.18
N VAL A 394 13.25 -13.14 7.31
CA VAL A 394 13.57 -14.19 8.29
C VAL A 394 14.33 -15.34 7.64
N PRO A 395 15.09 -16.16 8.39
CA PRO A 395 15.88 -17.25 7.81
C PRO A 395 15.06 -18.33 7.09
N GLU A 396 13.84 -18.63 7.55
CA GLU A 396 13.04 -19.77 7.08
C GLU A 396 11.57 -19.40 6.89
N LYS A 397 10.86 -20.05 5.96
CA LYS A 397 9.44 -19.79 5.68
C LYS A 397 8.54 -19.95 6.91
N ALA A 398 8.79 -20.95 7.76
CA ALA A 398 8.02 -21.18 8.98
C ALA A 398 8.09 -20.00 9.97
N HIS A 399 9.18 -19.21 9.94
CA HIS A 399 9.30 -18.01 10.75
C HIS A 399 8.38 -16.87 10.26
N VAL A 400 8.06 -16.83 8.96
CA VAL A 400 7.06 -15.89 8.44
C VAL A 400 5.69 -16.23 9.01
N ASP A 401 5.31 -17.51 9.01
CA ASP A 401 4.02 -17.96 9.55
C ASP A 401 3.88 -17.65 11.05
N ALA A 402 4.98 -17.81 11.80
CA ALA A 402 5.02 -17.45 13.22
C ALA A 402 4.80 -15.94 13.43
N ILE A 403 5.40 -15.08 12.60
CA ILE A 403 5.20 -13.63 12.66
C ILE A 403 3.75 -13.28 12.29
N VAL A 404 3.24 -13.84 11.19
CA VAL A 404 1.84 -13.62 10.77
C VAL A 404 0.89 -14.01 11.90
N SER A 405 1.06 -15.21 12.47
CA SER A 405 0.24 -15.68 13.59
C SER A 405 0.29 -14.74 14.79
N ALA A 406 1.45 -14.16 15.11
CA ALA A 406 1.59 -13.20 16.20
C ALA A 406 0.93 -11.85 15.90
N ILE A 407 0.80 -11.48 14.62
CA ILE A 407 0.10 -10.26 14.19
C ILE A 407 -1.42 -10.46 14.22
N VAL A 408 -1.94 -11.65 13.85
CA VAL A 408 -3.39 -11.92 13.83
C VAL A 408 -3.99 -12.34 15.18
N SER A 409 -3.19 -12.83 16.13
CA SER A 409 -3.64 -13.28 17.47
C SER A 409 -3.67 -12.17 18.50
#